data_AF-A0A2E9FIE5-F1
#
_entry.id   AF-A0A2E9FIE5-F1
#
_cell.length_a   1.000
_cell.length_b   1.000
_cell.length_c   1.000
_cell.angle_alpha   90.00
_cell.angle_beta   90.00
_cell.angle_gamma   90.00
#
_symmetry.space_group_name_H-M   'P 1'
#
loop_
_entity.id
_entity.type
_entity.pdbx_description
1 polymer ?
#
loop_
_entity_poly.entity_id
_entity_poly.type
_entity_poly.pdbx_seq_one_letter_code
_entity_poly.pdbx_strand_id
1 'polypeptide(L)'
;MKSYILGHFFFILSFELLISQDMPTVVYSNSQSLETGINIEFVLSDIIDRSDITGWLEQDNWFTINFYNIIKPNLDFTDNINSYPIQKIEKTWSKNGLQLSLQVARKIGSFDIVLIDNNQKVLLSLKFSEYAEEKVINPSFVFPDGKDARKKTHPLSWKDDRQRTMLEIICDTKGLPVYVDNQLVGYSPLKNPIDVLPGWHKVGYFPNNSSEDSDRLSPKDKMVNDILIMGRLDVFVEEGKHETIVLNYQSLEEDVIDYNKRFQTGTWTGFSLFFLMILLMSWGLA
;
A
#
# COMPACT_ATOMS: atom_id res chain seq x y z
N MET A 1 -14.95 77.67 -14.26
CA MET A 1 -14.40 76.71 -15.24
C MET A 1 -13.89 75.51 -14.43
N LYS A 2 -14.62 74.38 -14.42
CA LYS A 2 -14.28 73.18 -13.65
C LYS A 2 -13.22 72.39 -14.42
N SER A 3 -12.04 72.15 -13.83
CA SER A 3 -11.01 71.29 -14.42
C SER A 3 -10.89 70.03 -13.57
N TYR A 4 -11.22 68.89 -14.16
CA TYR A 4 -11.05 67.55 -13.61
C TYR A 4 -9.64 67.07 -13.97
N ILE A 5 -8.80 66.77 -12.97
CA ILE A 5 -7.52 66.09 -13.21
C ILE A 5 -7.68 64.61 -12.85
N LEU A 6 -7.76 63.87 -13.95
CA LEU A 6 -7.62 62.44 -14.21
C LEU A 6 -6.67 61.70 -13.23
N GLY A 7 -7.21 60.75 -12.47
CA GLY A 7 -6.42 59.78 -11.70
C GLY A 7 -5.96 58.63 -12.60
N HIS A 8 -4.65 58.44 -12.74
CA HIS A 8 -4.08 57.27 -13.41
C HIS A 8 -4.08 56.07 -12.46
N PHE A 9 -4.91 55.07 -12.75
CA PHE A 9 -4.88 53.76 -12.10
C PHE A 9 -3.81 52.90 -12.78
N PHE A 10 -2.70 52.64 -12.09
CA PHE A 10 -1.65 51.73 -12.54
C PHE A 10 -2.08 50.29 -12.22
N PHE A 11 -2.56 49.55 -13.21
CA PHE A 11 -2.84 48.12 -13.10
C PHE A 11 -1.51 47.36 -13.24
N ILE A 12 -0.95 46.88 -12.13
CA ILE A 12 0.21 45.98 -12.15
C ILE A 12 -0.33 44.58 -12.48
N LEU A 13 -0.15 44.16 -13.72
CA LEU A 13 -0.49 42.83 -14.19
C LEU A 13 0.67 41.90 -13.83
N SER A 14 0.56 41.22 -12.69
CA SER A 14 1.49 40.15 -12.32
C SER A 14 1.25 38.97 -13.25
N PHE A 15 2.06 38.86 -14.30
CA PHE A 15 2.22 37.61 -15.04
C PHE A 15 2.89 36.60 -14.10
N GLU A 16 2.10 35.75 -13.46
CA GLU A 16 2.62 34.50 -12.94
C GLU A 16 3.11 33.69 -14.14
N LEU A 17 4.43 33.54 -14.25
CA LEU A 17 5.04 32.54 -15.11
C LEU A 17 4.56 31.18 -14.61
N LEU A 18 3.48 30.68 -15.21
CA LEU A 18 3.10 29.28 -15.14
C LEU A 18 4.26 28.51 -15.79
N ILE A 19 5.14 27.97 -14.96
CA ILE A 19 6.08 26.94 -15.40
C ILE A 19 5.20 25.77 -15.80
N SER A 20 4.98 25.58 -17.10
CA SER A 20 4.48 24.31 -17.62
C SER A 20 5.52 23.27 -17.21
N GLN A 21 5.18 22.41 -16.25
CA GLN A 21 5.97 21.20 -16.03
C GLN A 21 5.73 20.32 -17.26
N ASP A 22 6.75 20.20 -18.09
CA ASP A 22 6.70 19.28 -19.22
C ASP A 22 6.59 17.86 -18.67
N MET A 23 5.53 17.15 -19.07
CA MET A 23 5.28 15.79 -18.60
C MET A 23 6.34 14.83 -19.19
N PRO A 24 6.95 13.94 -18.39
CA PRO A 24 7.95 13.01 -18.90
C PRO A 24 7.34 11.96 -19.84
N THR A 25 8.13 11.39 -20.73
CA THR A 25 7.77 10.20 -21.54
C THR A 25 8.76 9.07 -21.31
N VAL A 26 8.31 7.83 -21.42
CA VAL A 26 9.21 6.67 -21.38
C VAL A 26 9.93 6.58 -22.73
N VAL A 27 11.25 6.77 -22.73
CA VAL A 27 12.07 6.76 -23.95
C VAL A 27 12.34 5.34 -24.39
N TYR A 28 12.83 4.51 -23.48
CA TYR A 28 13.05 3.09 -23.70
C TYR A 28 13.02 2.35 -22.37
N SER A 29 12.85 1.03 -22.47
CA SER A 29 13.04 0.12 -21.35
C SER A 29 14.13 -0.89 -21.68
N ASN A 30 14.72 -1.48 -20.65
CA ASN A 30 15.69 -2.56 -20.77
C ASN A 30 15.46 -3.58 -19.66
N SER A 31 15.69 -4.86 -19.94
CA SER A 31 15.58 -5.91 -18.92
C SER A 31 16.90 -6.63 -18.75
N GLN A 32 17.17 -6.99 -17.50
CA GLN A 32 18.29 -7.85 -17.12
C GLN A 32 17.72 -9.02 -16.32
N SER A 33 17.81 -10.21 -16.91
CA SER A 33 17.47 -11.45 -16.22
C SER A 33 18.60 -11.82 -15.26
N LEU A 34 18.25 -12.12 -14.02
CA LEU A 34 19.14 -12.59 -12.97
C LEU A 34 18.69 -14.00 -12.56
N GLU A 35 19.56 -14.74 -11.87
CA GLU A 35 19.15 -16.04 -11.31
C GLU A 35 17.99 -15.88 -10.33
N THR A 36 18.06 -14.83 -9.50
CA THR A 36 17.12 -14.54 -8.41
C THR A 36 15.85 -13.80 -8.83
N GLY A 37 15.84 -13.21 -10.03
CA GLY A 37 14.80 -12.25 -10.41
C GLY A 37 14.97 -11.62 -11.79
N ILE A 38 14.27 -10.52 -12.03
CA ILE A 38 14.37 -9.70 -13.24
C ILE A 38 14.45 -8.25 -12.81
N ASN A 39 15.43 -7.53 -13.33
CA ASN A 39 15.47 -6.08 -13.23
C ASN A 39 14.99 -5.48 -14.55
N ILE A 40 14.08 -4.52 -14.47
CA ILE A 40 13.55 -3.80 -15.62
C ILE A 40 13.78 -2.31 -15.36
N GLU A 41 14.54 -1.69 -16.24
CA GLU A 41 14.83 -0.26 -16.19
C GLU A 41 13.95 0.46 -17.21
N PHE A 42 13.27 1.51 -16.77
CA PHE A 42 12.56 2.46 -17.63
C PHE A 42 13.27 3.80 -17.58
N VAL A 43 13.70 4.29 -18.73
CA VAL A 43 14.38 5.58 -18.86
C VAL A 43 13.38 6.61 -19.35
N LEU A 44 13.26 7.72 -18.61
CA LEU A 44 12.32 8.80 -18.86
C LEU A 44 13.02 10.00 -19.52
N SER A 45 12.25 10.79 -20.26
CA SER A 45 12.75 12.03 -20.88
C SER A 45 12.99 13.15 -19.86
N ASP A 46 12.29 13.11 -18.73
CA ASP A 46 12.38 14.07 -17.63
C ASP A 46 12.06 13.38 -16.29
N ILE A 47 12.17 14.13 -15.20
CA ILE A 47 11.95 13.71 -13.82
C ILE A 47 10.49 13.30 -13.61
N ILE A 48 10.26 12.17 -12.94
CA ILE A 48 8.93 11.76 -12.47
C ILE A 48 8.86 11.72 -10.94
N ASP A 49 7.69 12.04 -10.39
CA ASP A 49 7.43 11.92 -8.96
C ASP A 49 7.15 10.47 -8.56
N ARG A 50 7.58 10.07 -7.36
CA ARG A 50 7.30 8.73 -6.82
C ARG A 50 5.79 8.44 -6.71
N SER A 51 4.98 9.45 -6.43
CA SER A 51 3.52 9.32 -6.35
C SER A 51 2.85 9.00 -7.69
N ASP A 52 3.56 9.22 -8.79
CA ASP A 52 3.09 9.01 -10.15
C ASP A 52 3.47 7.63 -10.69
N ILE A 53 4.06 6.77 -9.86
CA ILE A 53 4.35 5.38 -10.19
C ILE A 53 3.69 4.46 -9.18
N THR A 54 2.92 3.50 -9.66
CA THR A 54 2.37 2.43 -8.83
C THR A 54 2.61 1.08 -9.49
N GLY A 55 2.73 0.03 -8.70
CA GLY A 55 2.81 -1.31 -9.22
C GLY A 55 2.32 -2.34 -8.23
N TRP A 56 1.81 -3.45 -8.73
CA TRP A 56 1.26 -4.54 -7.93
C TRP A 56 1.37 -5.87 -8.66
N LEU A 57 1.27 -6.93 -7.87
CA LEU A 57 1.17 -8.30 -8.37
C LEU A 57 -0.30 -8.66 -8.56
N GLU A 58 -0.60 -9.27 -9.70
CA GLU A 58 -1.89 -9.84 -10.02
C GLU A 58 -1.81 -11.38 -9.96
N GLN A 59 -2.95 -12.04 -10.16
CA GLN A 59 -2.99 -13.50 -10.27
C GLN A 59 -2.19 -13.98 -11.50
N ASP A 60 -1.81 -15.26 -11.51
CA ASP A 60 -1.13 -15.91 -12.66
C ASP A 60 0.20 -15.28 -13.11
N ASN A 61 0.98 -14.75 -12.15
CA ASN A 61 2.30 -14.15 -12.36
C ASN A 61 2.29 -12.92 -13.28
N TRP A 62 1.18 -12.20 -13.27
CA TRP A 62 1.09 -10.88 -13.86
C TRP A 62 1.61 -9.83 -12.88
N PHE A 63 2.40 -8.91 -13.39
CA PHE A 63 2.81 -7.71 -12.68
C PHE A 63 2.38 -6.49 -13.48
N THR A 64 1.64 -5.59 -12.84
CA THR A 64 1.19 -4.35 -13.49
C THR A 64 1.95 -3.17 -12.89
N ILE A 65 2.46 -2.30 -13.75
CA ILE A 65 3.03 -1.01 -13.39
C ILE A 65 2.30 0.11 -14.14
N ASN A 66 1.97 1.15 -13.40
CA ASN A 66 1.36 2.36 -13.91
C ASN A 66 2.31 3.54 -13.79
N PHE A 67 2.37 4.33 -14.84
CA PHE A 67 2.98 5.65 -14.87
C PHE A 67 1.87 6.67 -15.11
N TYR A 68 1.77 7.67 -14.23
CA TYR A 68 0.83 8.78 -14.33
C TYR A 68 1.55 10.06 -14.73
N ASN A 69 0.80 11.04 -15.24
CA ASN A 69 1.32 12.34 -15.68
C ASN A 69 2.45 12.24 -16.69
N ILE A 70 2.40 11.23 -17.56
CA ILE A 70 3.37 11.06 -18.65
C ILE A 70 2.74 11.38 -20.01
N ILE A 71 3.59 11.71 -20.99
CA ILE A 71 3.24 11.76 -22.41
C ILE A 71 3.30 10.34 -22.98
N LYS A 72 2.44 10.05 -23.96
CA LYS A 72 2.39 8.74 -24.62
C LYS A 72 3.77 8.35 -25.19
N PRO A 73 4.35 7.21 -24.76
CA PRO A 73 5.59 6.70 -25.32
C PRO A 73 5.46 6.25 -26.78
N ASN A 74 6.60 6.12 -27.46
CA ASN A 74 6.64 5.44 -28.76
C ASN A 74 6.26 3.96 -28.60
N LEU A 75 5.84 3.27 -29.66
CA LEU A 75 5.32 1.90 -29.57
C LEU A 75 6.40 0.84 -29.22
N ASP A 76 7.64 1.14 -29.54
CA ASP A 76 8.86 0.31 -29.47
C ASP A 76 9.60 0.38 -28.13
N PHE A 77 9.16 1.24 -27.21
CA PHE A 77 9.83 1.42 -25.91
C PHE A 77 9.98 0.12 -25.10
N THR A 78 9.19 -0.91 -25.40
CA THR A 78 9.20 -2.24 -24.75
C THR A 78 10.02 -3.30 -25.48
N ASP A 79 10.64 -2.99 -26.62
CA ASP A 79 11.21 -4.03 -27.48
C ASP A 79 12.37 -4.78 -26.81
N ASN A 80 13.16 -4.08 -26.00
CA ASN A 80 14.30 -4.69 -25.29
C ASN A 80 13.90 -5.48 -24.04
N ILE A 81 12.64 -5.42 -23.60
CA ILE A 81 12.15 -6.19 -22.46
C ILE A 81 11.35 -7.42 -22.87
N ASN A 82 11.13 -7.63 -24.18
CA ASN A 82 10.40 -8.78 -24.71
C ASN A 82 11.29 -10.03 -24.81
N SER A 83 11.85 -10.45 -23.68
CA SER A 83 12.72 -11.61 -23.59
C SER A 83 12.41 -12.43 -22.34
N TYR A 84 12.75 -13.72 -22.36
CA TYR A 84 12.58 -14.61 -21.22
C TYR A 84 13.26 -14.01 -19.98
N PRO A 85 12.58 -13.93 -18.82
CA PRO A 85 11.38 -14.68 -18.41
C PRO A 85 10.04 -13.98 -18.65
N ILE A 86 10.02 -12.82 -19.32
CA ILE A 86 8.79 -12.12 -19.68
C ILE A 86 8.17 -12.81 -20.89
N GLN A 87 6.93 -13.28 -20.75
CA GLN A 87 6.21 -14.03 -21.79
C GLN A 87 5.29 -13.14 -22.61
N LYS A 88 4.67 -12.17 -21.95
CA LYS A 88 3.67 -11.30 -22.56
C LYS A 88 3.73 -9.92 -21.94
N ILE A 89 3.49 -8.91 -22.77
CA ILE A 89 3.44 -7.51 -22.38
C ILE A 89 2.15 -6.93 -22.94
N GLU A 90 1.28 -6.43 -22.06
CA GLU A 90 0.07 -5.70 -22.41
C GLU A 90 0.26 -4.22 -22.10
N LYS A 91 -0.13 -3.38 -23.04
CA LYS A 91 0.05 -1.92 -22.99
C LYS A 91 -1.32 -1.27 -23.09
N THR A 92 -1.72 -0.55 -22.04
CA THR A 92 -2.95 0.23 -22.04
C THR A 92 -2.60 1.69 -21.82
N TRP A 93 -3.06 2.55 -22.76
CA TRP A 93 -2.88 3.99 -22.66
C TRP A 93 -4.19 4.64 -22.22
N SER A 94 -4.11 5.45 -21.16
CA SER A 94 -5.16 6.39 -20.73
C SER A 94 -4.68 7.83 -20.99
N LYS A 95 -5.54 8.86 -20.80
CA LYS A 95 -5.22 10.26 -21.18
C LYS A 95 -3.76 10.67 -20.96
N ASN A 96 -3.27 10.56 -19.72
CA ASN A 96 -1.90 10.90 -19.32
C ASN A 96 -1.30 9.76 -18.46
N GLY A 97 -1.56 8.51 -18.82
CA GLY A 97 -1.04 7.40 -18.05
C GLY A 97 -0.86 6.13 -18.85
N LEU A 98 0.27 5.48 -18.64
CA LEU A 98 0.60 4.17 -19.20
C LEU A 98 0.38 3.12 -18.13
N GLN A 99 -0.42 2.12 -18.46
CA GLN A 99 -0.45 0.85 -17.75
C GLN A 99 0.29 -0.18 -18.58
N LEU A 100 1.26 -0.84 -17.94
CA LEU A 100 2.05 -1.92 -18.52
C LEU A 100 1.88 -3.17 -17.65
N SER A 101 1.29 -4.21 -18.23
CA SER A 101 1.11 -5.49 -17.56
C SER A 101 2.05 -6.53 -18.16
N LEU A 102 2.86 -7.15 -17.32
CA LEU A 102 3.93 -8.09 -17.67
C LEU A 102 3.56 -9.48 -17.15
N GLN A 103 3.41 -10.45 -18.04
CA GLN A 103 3.28 -11.84 -17.65
C GLN A 103 4.66 -12.47 -17.53
N VAL A 104 5.00 -12.96 -16.36
CA VAL A 104 6.30 -13.57 -16.08
C VAL A 104 6.16 -15.10 -15.98
N ALA A 105 7.07 -15.83 -16.62
CA ALA A 105 7.05 -17.29 -16.65
C ALA A 105 7.18 -17.94 -15.26
N ARG A 106 7.75 -17.20 -14.30
CA ARG A 106 8.09 -17.66 -12.96
C ARG A 106 7.27 -16.88 -11.93
N LYS A 107 6.90 -17.55 -10.84
CA LYS A 107 6.15 -16.92 -9.76
C LYS A 107 6.97 -15.81 -9.10
N ILE A 108 6.37 -14.63 -9.00
CA ILE A 108 6.98 -13.46 -8.38
C ILE A 108 6.63 -13.50 -6.89
N GLY A 109 7.64 -13.38 -6.02
CA GLY A 109 7.45 -13.38 -4.56
C GLY A 109 7.45 -11.99 -3.96
N SER A 110 8.29 -11.10 -4.48
CA SER A 110 8.35 -9.70 -4.06
C SER A 110 8.80 -8.82 -5.23
N PHE A 111 8.51 -7.53 -5.13
CA PHE A 111 8.98 -6.53 -6.07
C PHE A 111 9.35 -5.25 -5.35
N ASP A 112 10.31 -4.52 -5.92
CA ASP A 112 10.69 -3.19 -5.50
C ASP A 112 10.68 -2.25 -6.70
N ILE A 113 10.19 -1.03 -6.50
CA ILE A 113 10.28 0.06 -7.48
C ILE A 113 11.21 1.11 -6.87
N VAL A 114 12.24 1.52 -7.59
CA VAL A 114 13.24 2.49 -7.12
C VAL A 114 13.43 3.57 -8.18
N LEU A 115 13.44 4.83 -7.73
CA LEU A 115 13.81 5.96 -8.56
C LEU A 115 15.32 6.18 -8.48
N ILE A 116 15.97 6.30 -9.63
CA ILE A 116 17.42 6.46 -9.76
C ILE A 116 17.68 7.64 -10.70
N ASP A 117 18.89 8.20 -10.63
CA ASP A 117 19.35 9.23 -11.56
C ASP A 117 18.46 10.49 -11.54
N ASN A 118 18.32 11.07 -10.35
CA ASN A 118 17.47 12.24 -10.11
C ASN A 118 16.00 12.02 -10.56
N ASN A 119 15.49 10.80 -10.35
CA ASN A 119 14.17 10.32 -10.76
C ASN A 119 13.91 10.32 -12.27
N GLN A 120 14.95 10.28 -13.10
CA GLN A 120 14.81 10.08 -14.55
C GLN A 120 14.86 8.60 -14.95
N LYS A 121 15.16 7.71 -14.00
CA LYS A 121 15.15 6.26 -14.20
C LYS A 121 14.29 5.57 -13.16
N VAL A 122 13.47 4.63 -13.62
CA VAL A 122 12.66 3.78 -12.76
C VAL A 122 13.18 2.35 -12.87
N LEU A 123 13.73 1.84 -11.78
CA LEU A 123 14.17 0.45 -11.67
C LEU A 123 13.08 -0.37 -10.99
N LEU A 124 12.53 -1.32 -11.72
CA LEU A 124 11.65 -2.37 -11.21
C LEU A 124 12.47 -3.64 -11.00
N SER A 125 12.58 -4.08 -9.75
CA SER A 125 13.24 -5.33 -9.37
C SER A 125 12.18 -6.35 -8.97
N LEU A 126 11.97 -7.37 -9.79
CA LEU A 126 11.08 -8.51 -9.51
C LEU A 126 11.92 -9.67 -8.96
N LYS A 127 11.64 -10.15 -7.74
CA LYS A 127 12.28 -11.35 -7.19
C LYS A 127 11.37 -12.56 -7.31
N PHE A 128 11.89 -13.69 -7.79
CA PHE A 128 11.09 -14.91 -7.88
C PHE A 128 10.81 -15.48 -6.49
N SER A 129 9.67 -16.12 -6.31
CA SER A 129 9.22 -16.62 -5.00
C SER A 129 10.16 -17.65 -4.37
N GLU A 130 10.99 -18.32 -5.16
CA GLU A 130 11.99 -19.28 -4.65
C GLU A 130 13.26 -18.60 -4.08
N TYR A 131 13.50 -17.33 -4.42
CA TYR A 131 14.61 -16.51 -3.90
C TYR A 131 14.15 -15.30 -3.10
N ALA A 132 12.84 -15.04 -3.07
CA ALA A 132 12.27 -14.17 -2.08
C ALA A 132 12.52 -14.86 -0.75
N GLU A 133 13.37 -14.27 0.08
CA GLU A 133 13.37 -14.58 1.49
C GLU A 133 11.90 -14.52 1.92
N GLU A 134 11.41 -15.55 2.62
CA GLU A 134 10.15 -15.41 3.32
C GLU A 134 10.31 -14.10 4.08
N LYS A 135 9.56 -13.06 3.66
CA LYS A 135 9.41 -11.86 4.47
C LYS A 135 9.11 -12.46 5.81
N VAL A 136 10.03 -12.34 6.76
CA VAL A 136 9.78 -12.81 8.12
C VAL A 136 8.49 -12.09 8.41
N ILE A 137 7.42 -12.88 8.39
CA ILE A 137 6.17 -12.47 8.94
C ILE A 137 6.68 -12.34 10.37
N ASN A 138 7.10 -11.14 10.76
CA ASN A 138 6.84 -10.73 12.11
C ASN A 138 5.33 -10.81 12.07
N PRO A 139 4.72 -11.90 12.58
CA PRO A 139 3.34 -11.76 12.91
C PRO A 139 3.30 -10.45 13.68
N SER A 140 2.35 -9.60 13.35
CA SER A 140 1.98 -8.46 14.18
C SER A 140 1.77 -8.88 15.65
N PHE A 141 1.74 -10.20 15.89
CA PHE A 141 1.79 -10.92 17.13
C PHE A 141 2.95 -11.94 17.25
N VAL A 142 4.15 -11.51 17.65
CA VAL A 142 5.12 -12.42 18.28
C VAL A 142 4.85 -12.38 19.79
N PHE A 143 4.31 -13.46 20.36
CA PHE A 143 4.36 -13.59 21.82
C PHE A 143 5.84 -13.58 22.20
N PRO A 144 6.29 -12.66 23.07
CA PRO A 144 7.66 -12.69 23.50
C PRO A 144 7.88 -14.06 24.17
N ASP A 145 8.91 -14.80 23.73
CA ASP A 145 9.29 -16.05 24.41
C ASP A 145 9.47 -15.68 25.89
N GLY A 146 8.73 -16.37 26.76
CA GLY A 146 8.66 -16.03 28.18
C GLY A 146 10.02 -16.07 28.88
N LYS A 147 11.04 -16.64 28.22
CA LYS A 147 12.43 -16.66 28.69
C LYS A 147 13.28 -15.46 28.28
N ASP A 148 12.99 -14.80 27.15
CA ASP A 148 13.78 -13.70 26.59
C ASP A 148 13.04 -12.35 26.52
N ALA A 149 11.80 -12.29 27.01
CA ALA A 149 11.00 -11.08 27.20
C ALA A 149 11.63 -10.11 28.22
N ARG A 150 12.74 -9.47 27.90
CA ARG A 150 13.23 -8.35 28.70
C ARG A 150 12.33 -7.15 28.42
N LYS A 151 11.63 -6.69 29.46
CA LYS A 151 10.96 -5.39 29.44
C LYS A 151 12.00 -4.32 29.11
N LYS A 152 12.06 -3.85 27.87
CA LYS A 152 12.80 -2.64 27.52
C LYS A 152 12.12 -1.49 28.28
N THR A 153 12.78 -0.95 29.29
CA THR A 153 12.25 0.18 30.06
C THR A 153 12.31 1.43 29.21
N HIS A 154 11.16 2.06 28.98
CA HIS A 154 11.12 3.39 28.38
C HIS A 154 11.93 4.38 29.24
N PRO A 155 12.71 5.29 28.63
CA PRO A 155 13.43 6.31 29.37
C PRO A 155 12.44 7.21 30.15
N LEU A 156 12.75 7.46 31.41
CA LEU A 156 11.88 8.15 32.37
C LEU A 156 11.85 9.69 32.18
N SER A 157 12.55 10.23 31.18
CA SER A 157 12.67 11.68 30.99
C SER A 157 12.86 12.06 29.51
N TRP A 158 12.20 13.14 29.12
CA TRP A 158 12.12 13.71 27.77
C TRP A 158 13.40 14.37 27.26
N LYS A 159 14.49 14.34 28.06
CA LYS A 159 15.61 15.29 27.96
C LYS A 159 16.94 14.70 27.48
N ASP A 160 17.08 13.38 27.34
CA ASP A 160 18.29 12.77 26.76
C ASP A 160 18.01 12.28 25.34
N ASP A 161 18.62 12.96 24.38
CA ASP A 161 19.01 12.51 23.02
C ASP A 161 18.00 11.67 22.21
N ARG A 162 16.77 12.17 22.02
CA ARG A 162 15.80 11.50 21.13
C ARG A 162 16.27 11.55 19.68
N GLN A 163 16.79 10.43 19.20
CA GLN A 163 16.78 10.14 17.77
C GLN A 163 15.32 10.13 17.31
N ARG A 164 15.00 10.89 16.25
CA ARG A 164 13.63 10.96 15.75
C ARG A 164 13.22 9.59 15.22
N THR A 165 12.14 9.07 15.78
CA THR A 165 11.50 7.86 15.29
C THR A 165 10.38 8.26 14.32
N MET A 166 10.38 7.65 13.15
CA MET A 166 9.50 8.03 12.05
C MET A 166 8.80 6.79 11.49
N LEU A 167 7.51 6.95 11.17
CA LEU A 167 6.67 5.94 10.56
C LEU A 167 6.26 6.41 9.17
N GLU A 168 6.71 5.71 8.14
CA GLU A 168 6.27 5.93 6.77
C GLU A 168 5.13 4.97 6.43
N ILE A 169 4.01 5.51 5.98
CA ILE A 169 2.81 4.74 5.68
C ILE A 169 2.51 4.85 4.19
N ILE A 170 2.66 3.74 3.49
CA ILE A 170 2.34 3.62 2.07
C ILE A 170 0.91 3.09 1.94
N CYS A 171 0.08 3.78 1.16
CA CYS A 171 -1.31 3.42 0.93
C CYS A 171 -1.55 3.05 -0.53
N ASP A 172 -2.39 2.06 -0.78
CA ASP A 172 -2.82 1.60 -2.10
C ASP A 172 -3.96 2.45 -2.71
N THR A 173 -4.85 2.97 -1.86
CA THR A 173 -6.04 3.72 -2.26
C THR A 173 -5.91 5.19 -1.88
N LYS A 174 -6.29 6.12 -2.78
CA LYS A 174 -6.22 7.59 -2.55
C LYS A 174 -7.44 8.10 -1.80
N GLY A 175 -7.25 9.14 -0.98
CA GLY A 175 -8.32 9.89 -0.30
C GLY A 175 -8.87 9.23 0.97
N LEU A 176 -8.25 8.16 1.46
CA LEU A 176 -8.68 7.49 2.70
C LEU A 176 -8.05 8.18 3.92
N PRO A 177 -8.82 8.39 5.01
CA PRO A 177 -8.27 8.91 6.24
C PRO A 177 -7.36 7.86 6.88
N VAL A 178 -6.17 8.28 7.33
CA VAL A 178 -5.20 7.42 8.02
C VAL A 178 -5.13 7.85 9.48
N TYR A 179 -5.22 6.86 10.37
CA TYR A 179 -5.15 7.04 11.80
C TYR A 179 -3.91 6.33 12.37
N VAL A 180 -3.23 7.01 13.29
CA VAL A 180 -2.17 6.44 14.13
C VAL A 180 -2.59 6.67 15.58
N ASP A 181 -2.68 5.62 16.38
CA ASP A 181 -3.12 5.66 17.79
C ASP A 181 -4.43 6.41 18.01
N ASN A 182 -5.40 6.18 17.12
CA ASN A 182 -6.71 6.83 17.12
C ASN A 182 -6.70 8.34 16.77
N GLN A 183 -5.55 8.89 16.37
CA GLN A 183 -5.43 10.27 15.90
C GLN A 183 -5.36 10.30 14.38
N LEU A 184 -6.17 11.17 13.75
CA LEU A 184 -6.10 11.41 12.31
C LEU A 184 -4.77 12.09 11.97
N VAL A 185 -3.94 11.42 11.18
CA VAL A 185 -2.63 11.94 10.75
C VAL A 185 -2.67 12.55 9.35
N GLY A 186 -3.67 12.19 8.53
CA GLY A 186 -3.86 12.76 7.20
C GLY A 186 -4.73 11.89 6.30
N TYR A 187 -4.64 12.16 5.00
CA TYR A 187 -5.33 11.40 3.95
C TYR A 187 -4.31 10.77 3.01
N SER A 188 -4.60 9.55 2.56
CA SER A 188 -3.74 8.82 1.64
C SER A 188 -3.68 9.48 0.24
N PRO A 189 -2.54 9.42 -0.45
CA PRO A 189 -1.22 9.05 0.06
C PRO A 189 -0.65 10.13 0.97
N LEU A 190 0.00 9.72 2.05
CA LEU A 190 0.65 10.64 2.99
C LEU A 190 1.91 11.22 2.36
N LYS A 191 2.09 12.54 2.44
CA LYS A 191 3.23 13.24 1.81
C LYS A 191 4.53 13.11 2.60
N ASN A 192 4.43 13.00 3.92
CA ASN A 192 5.56 12.99 4.82
C ASN A 192 5.44 11.81 5.79
N PRO A 193 6.57 11.23 6.25
CA PRO A 193 6.58 10.30 7.36
C PRO A 193 6.08 10.99 8.64
N ILE A 194 5.54 10.19 9.55
CA ILE A 194 4.90 10.67 10.78
C ILE A 194 5.87 10.42 11.94
N ASP A 195 6.17 11.47 12.70
CA ASP A 195 6.95 11.33 13.93
C ASP A 195 6.11 10.60 14.99
N VAL A 196 6.59 9.45 15.46
CA VAL A 196 5.93 8.64 16.50
C VAL A 196 6.88 8.42 17.67
N LEU A 197 6.32 8.11 18.84
CA LEU A 197 7.14 7.71 19.98
C LEU A 197 7.73 6.31 19.73
N PRO A 198 8.84 5.92 20.39
CA PRO A 198 9.27 4.53 20.34
C PRO A 198 8.27 3.64 21.08
N GLY A 199 7.78 2.58 20.45
CA GLY A 199 6.79 1.69 21.06
C GLY A 199 5.86 1.01 20.07
N TRP A 200 4.74 0.51 20.61
CA TRP A 200 3.66 -0.09 19.83
C TRP A 200 2.67 0.98 19.40
N HIS A 201 2.36 1.00 18.11
CA HIS A 201 1.42 1.91 17.48
C HIS A 201 0.34 1.15 16.74
N LYS A 202 -0.89 1.66 16.80
CA LYS A 202 -2.03 1.13 16.05
C LYS A 202 -2.28 2.00 14.83
N VAL A 203 -2.20 1.42 13.64
CA VAL A 203 -2.27 2.17 12.38
C VAL A 203 -3.35 1.60 11.49
N GLY A 204 -4.20 2.43 10.90
CA GLY A 204 -5.26 1.95 10.01
C GLY A 204 -6.15 3.04 9.43
N TYR A 205 -7.18 2.62 8.69
CA TYR A 205 -8.12 3.53 8.02
C TYR A 205 -9.32 3.96 8.88
N PHE A 206 -9.50 3.32 10.03
CA PHE A 206 -10.65 3.52 10.90
C PHE A 206 -10.22 3.99 12.30
N PRO A 207 -10.97 4.92 12.93
CA PRO A 207 -10.73 5.29 14.30
C PRO A 207 -11.02 4.12 15.26
N ASN A 208 -10.29 4.06 16.37
CA ASN A 208 -10.51 3.15 17.47
C ASN A 208 -11.63 3.67 18.38
N ASN A 209 -12.87 3.56 17.93
CA ASN A 209 -14.07 3.84 18.73
C ASN A 209 -14.86 2.57 19.06
N SER A 210 -14.22 1.39 19.00
CA SER A 210 -14.83 0.14 19.42
C SER A 210 -15.25 0.26 20.88
N SER A 211 -16.56 0.27 21.11
CA SER A 211 -17.16 0.33 22.44
C SER A 211 -16.56 -0.77 23.32
N GLU A 212 -16.06 -0.40 24.50
CA GLU A 212 -15.43 -1.28 25.49
C GLU A 212 -16.30 -2.49 25.92
N ASP A 213 -17.59 -2.49 25.57
CA ASP A 213 -18.57 -3.51 25.90
C ASP A 213 -18.77 -4.49 24.72
N SER A 214 -17.69 -5.16 24.28
CA SER A 214 -17.73 -6.13 23.16
C SER A 214 -18.69 -7.30 23.40
N ASP A 215 -19.00 -7.57 24.67
CA ASP A 215 -19.82 -8.69 25.12
C ASP A 215 -21.33 -8.43 24.99
N ARG A 216 -21.74 -7.19 24.69
CA ARG A 216 -23.14 -6.80 24.47
C ARG A 216 -23.50 -6.51 23.02
N LEU A 217 -22.55 -6.65 22.09
CA LEU A 217 -22.77 -6.35 20.68
C LEU A 217 -23.74 -7.37 20.05
N SER A 218 -24.71 -6.86 19.28
CA SER A 218 -25.51 -7.71 18.38
C SER A 218 -24.57 -8.49 17.45
N PRO A 219 -24.92 -9.69 16.95
CA PRO A 219 -24.09 -10.43 16.00
C PRO A 219 -23.65 -9.59 14.78
N LYS A 220 -24.50 -8.65 14.35
CA LYS A 220 -24.17 -7.68 13.30
C LYS A 220 -23.12 -6.66 13.74
N ASP A 221 -23.25 -6.11 14.94
CA ASP A 221 -22.32 -5.11 15.47
C ASP A 221 -20.96 -5.75 15.79
N LYS A 222 -20.96 -7.02 16.23
CA LYS A 222 -19.74 -7.82 16.39
C LYS A 222 -19.02 -8.03 15.07
N MET A 223 -19.75 -8.38 14.00
CA MET A 223 -19.18 -8.49 12.66
C MET A 223 -18.56 -7.17 12.18
N VAL A 224 -19.25 -6.04 12.39
CA VAL A 224 -18.72 -4.71 12.05
C VAL A 224 -17.45 -4.40 12.86
N ASN A 225 -17.43 -4.71 14.15
CA ASN A 225 -16.26 -4.52 14.99
C ASN A 225 -15.07 -5.39 14.55
N ASP A 226 -15.31 -6.65 14.19
CA ASP A 226 -14.27 -7.55 13.68
C ASP A 226 -13.66 -7.01 12.38
N ILE A 227 -14.49 -6.50 11.47
CA ILE A 227 -14.03 -5.84 10.22
C ILE A 227 -13.16 -4.61 10.53
N LEU A 228 -13.57 -3.78 11.50
CA LEU A 228 -12.79 -2.62 11.94
C LEU A 228 -11.46 -3.01 12.59
N ILE A 229 -11.38 -4.18 13.25
CA ILE A 229 -10.13 -4.73 13.79
C ILE A 229 -9.23 -5.23 12.64
N MET A 230 -9.78 -5.91 11.64
CA MET A 230 -9.02 -6.39 10.47
C MET A 230 -8.37 -5.25 9.69
N GLY A 231 -9.01 -4.08 9.63
CA GLY A 231 -8.48 -2.88 8.96
C GLY A 231 -7.38 -2.13 9.71
N ARG A 232 -6.78 -2.74 10.74
CA ARG A 232 -5.76 -2.13 11.59
C ARG A 232 -4.52 -3.02 11.70
N LEU A 233 -3.36 -2.36 11.72
CA LEU A 233 -2.05 -2.97 11.90
C LEU A 233 -1.42 -2.47 13.21
N ASP A 234 -0.95 -3.42 14.02
CA ASP A 234 -0.13 -3.12 15.19
C ASP A 234 1.34 -3.18 14.77
N VAL A 235 2.05 -2.06 14.97
CA VAL A 235 3.42 -1.87 14.48
C VAL A 235 4.30 -1.49 15.66
N PHE A 236 5.45 -2.17 15.79
CA PHE A 236 6.46 -1.82 16.78
C PHE A 236 7.56 -1.00 16.13
N VAL A 237 7.86 0.17 16.68
CA VAL A 237 8.88 1.09 16.17
C VAL A 237 9.95 1.31 17.23
N GLU A 238 11.21 1.00 16.88
CA GLU A 238 12.33 1.22 17.80
C GLU A 238 12.78 2.69 17.82
N GLU A 239 13.49 3.07 18.88
CA GLU A 239 14.00 4.42 19.05
C GLU A 239 15.01 4.76 17.93
N GLY A 240 14.81 5.91 17.29
CA GLY A 240 15.64 6.39 16.19
C GLY A 240 15.48 5.65 14.86
N LYS A 241 14.55 4.70 14.75
CA LYS A 241 14.29 3.98 13.50
C LYS A 241 13.25 4.66 12.62
N HIS A 242 13.44 4.48 11.31
CA HIS A 242 12.48 4.78 10.27
C HIS A 242 11.85 3.46 9.83
N GLU A 243 10.60 3.22 10.21
CA GLU A 243 9.86 2.00 9.84
C GLU A 243 8.87 2.33 8.73
N THR A 244 8.89 1.53 7.66
CA THR A 244 7.97 1.69 6.52
C THR A 244 6.93 0.58 6.57
N ILE A 245 5.66 0.95 6.58
CA ILE A 245 4.53 0.04 6.57
C ILE A 245 3.65 0.27 5.35
N VAL A 246 2.96 -0.80 4.94
CA VAL A 246 2.04 -0.76 3.80
C VAL A 246 0.63 -1.03 4.33
N LEU A 247 -0.27 -0.06 4.16
CA LEU A 247 -1.70 -0.22 4.36
C LEU A 247 -2.36 -0.55 3.02
N ASN A 248 -2.93 -1.74 2.92
CA ASN A 248 -3.66 -2.19 1.74
C ASN A 248 -5.16 -2.24 2.06
N TYR A 249 -5.94 -1.40 1.38
CA TYR A 249 -7.39 -1.34 1.51
C TYR A 249 -8.10 -2.38 0.64
N GLN A 250 -7.57 -2.67 -0.55
CA GLN A 250 -8.18 -3.66 -1.46
C GLN A 250 -8.11 -5.08 -0.89
N SER A 251 -6.99 -5.46 -0.27
CA SER A 251 -6.88 -6.76 0.41
C SER A 251 -7.83 -6.84 1.61
N LEU A 252 -8.08 -5.72 2.28
CA LEU A 252 -9.04 -5.67 3.38
C LEU A 252 -10.46 -5.95 2.89
N GLU A 253 -10.86 -5.47 1.72
CA GLU A 253 -12.17 -5.77 1.14
C GLU A 253 -12.32 -7.29 0.88
N GLU A 254 -11.28 -7.94 0.36
CA GLU A 254 -11.23 -9.39 0.17
C GLU A 254 -11.32 -10.14 1.49
N ASP A 255 -10.52 -9.76 2.50
CA ASP A 255 -10.53 -10.38 3.84
C ASP A 255 -11.91 -10.30 4.50
N VAL A 256 -12.62 -9.19 4.30
CA VAL A 256 -13.98 -8.97 4.81
C VAL A 256 -14.99 -9.86 4.09
N ILE A 257 -14.89 -10.00 2.77
CA ILE A 257 -15.75 -10.89 1.97
C ILE A 257 -15.52 -12.35 2.39
N ASP A 258 -14.26 -12.75 2.54
CA ASP A 258 -13.88 -14.10 2.97
C ASP A 258 -14.35 -14.42 4.38
N TYR A 259 -14.24 -13.46 5.31
CA TYR A 259 -14.79 -13.58 6.66
C TYR A 259 -16.30 -13.81 6.64
N ASN A 260 -17.05 -12.99 5.89
CA ASN A 260 -18.49 -13.14 5.76
C ASN A 260 -18.88 -14.48 5.11
N LYS A 261 -18.16 -14.91 4.08
CA LYS A 261 -18.37 -16.21 3.41
C LYS A 261 -18.13 -17.39 4.36
N ARG A 262 -17.07 -17.35 5.17
CA ARG A 262 -16.79 -18.36 6.21
C ARG A 262 -17.87 -18.39 7.27
N PHE A 263 -18.36 -17.23 7.69
CA PHE A 263 -19.45 -17.12 8.66
C PHE A 263 -20.75 -17.75 8.12
N GLN A 264 -21.17 -17.39 6.91
CA GLN A 264 -22.37 -17.98 6.28
C GLN A 264 -22.20 -19.49 6.00
N THR A 265 -21.07 -19.90 5.44
CA THR A 265 -20.78 -21.31 5.15
C THR A 265 -20.78 -22.15 6.43
N GLY A 266 -20.17 -21.64 7.51
CA GLY A 266 -20.13 -22.27 8.82
C GLY A 266 -21.53 -22.55 9.39
N THR A 267 -22.45 -21.60 9.25
CA THR A 267 -23.86 -21.81 9.68
C THR A 267 -24.55 -22.92 8.88
N TRP A 268 -24.39 -22.97 7.55
CA TRP A 268 -25.01 -23.99 6.70
C TRP A 268 -24.48 -25.41 6.99
N THR A 269 -23.16 -25.56 7.13
CA THR A 269 -22.56 -26.84 7.52
C THR A 269 -22.98 -27.28 8.92
N GLY A 270 -23.11 -26.34 9.86
CA GLY A 270 -23.58 -26.60 11.21
C GLY A 270 -25.03 -27.10 11.24
N PHE A 271 -25.92 -26.46 10.48
CA PHE A 271 -27.32 -26.90 10.35
C PHE A 271 -27.43 -28.28 9.70
N SER A 272 -26.62 -28.56 8.67
CA SER A 272 -26.59 -29.89 8.03
C SER A 272 -26.13 -30.98 9.00
N LEU A 273 -25.06 -30.74 9.77
CA LEU A 273 -24.56 -31.69 10.76
C LEU A 273 -25.57 -31.90 11.90
N PHE A 274 -26.23 -30.83 12.35
CA PHE A 274 -27.28 -30.89 13.36
C PHE A 274 -28.49 -31.71 12.90
N PHE A 275 -28.95 -31.50 11.66
CA PHE A 275 -30.02 -32.30 11.07
C PHE A 275 -29.62 -33.77 10.91
N LEU A 276 -28.39 -34.03 10.47
CA LEU A 276 -27.84 -35.38 10.36
C LEU A 276 -27.78 -36.07 11.73
N MET A 277 -27.40 -35.34 12.79
CA MET A 277 -27.40 -35.85 14.15
C MET A 277 -28.82 -36.20 14.63
N ILE A 278 -29.82 -35.35 14.36
CA ILE A 278 -31.23 -35.64 14.67
C ILE A 278 -31.72 -36.88 13.93
N LEU A 279 -31.38 -37.00 12.64
CA LEU A 279 -31.73 -38.18 11.82
C LEU A 279 -31.13 -39.47 12.38
N LEU A 280 -29.84 -39.45 12.75
CA LEU A 280 -29.14 -40.58 13.37
C LEU A 280 -29.74 -40.95 14.73
N MET A 281 -30.06 -39.96 15.57
CA MET A 281 -30.72 -40.21 16.85
C MET A 281 -32.14 -40.77 16.67
N SER A 282 -32.89 -40.29 15.67
CA SER A 282 -34.24 -40.78 15.36
C SER A 282 -34.25 -42.21 14.82
N TRP A 283 -33.19 -42.63 14.12
CA TRP A 283 -33.03 -44.01 13.65
C TRP A 283 -32.44 -44.95 14.70
N GLY A 284 -31.66 -44.43 15.66
CA GLY A 284 -31.08 -45.21 16.75
C GLY A 284 -32.04 -45.48 17.94
N LEU A 285 -33.23 -44.88 17.95
CA LEU A 285 -34.25 -45.03 19.00
C LEU A 285 -35.47 -45.86 18.56
N ALA A 286 -35.47 -46.43 17.35
CA ALA A 286 -36.51 -47.32 16.83
C ALA A 286 -36.10 -48.80 16.92
#